data_AF-A0A1P8WY58-F1
#
_entry.id   AF-A0A1P8WY58-F1
#
_cell.length_a   1.000
_cell.length_b   1.000
_cell.length_c   1.000
_cell.angle_alpha   90.00
_cell.angle_beta   90.00
_cell.angle_gamma   90.00
#
_symmetry.space_group_name_H-M   'P 1'
#
loop_
_entity.id
_entity.type
_entity.pdbx_description
1 polymer ?
#
loop_
_entity_poly.entity_id
_entity_poly.type
_entity_poly.pdbx_seq_one_letter_code
_entity_poly.pdbx_strand_id
1 'polypeptide(L)'
;MQIRDIDAAALADLIAAIDAEPDLLHAESTPATEALIDIGEAALPGLIPLLVSSSEDTRMRAAHVLEMVTMELFGFRRGKGWDDFAHEIRWRDFWSAMMGPAIDDGGEPGAAARVADWRSWLDHRLRSGDIAAI
;
A
#
# COMPACT_ATOMS: atom_id res chain seq x y z
N MET A 1 21.27 -1.38 8.27
CA MET A 1 20.41 -1.85 7.17
C MET A 1 20.64 -0.88 6.02
N GLN A 2 21.33 -1.31 4.98
CA GLN A 2 21.76 -0.47 3.88
C GLN A 2 20.58 -0.41 2.89
N ILE A 3 20.07 0.78 2.62
CA ILE A 3 19.10 1.03 1.53
C ILE A 3 19.79 0.52 0.27
N ARG A 4 19.41 -0.67 -0.18
CA ARG A 4 19.87 -1.21 -1.46
C ARG A 4 19.22 -0.34 -2.52
N ASP A 5 20.00 0.10 -3.49
CA ASP A 5 19.44 0.55 -4.76
C ASP A 5 18.49 -0.55 -5.23
N ILE A 6 17.19 -0.31 -5.11
CA ILE A 6 16.18 -1.24 -5.59
C ILE A 6 16.27 -1.14 -7.11
N ASP A 7 16.68 -2.24 -7.75
CA ASP A 7 16.63 -2.34 -9.19
C ASP A 7 15.16 -2.20 -9.62
N ALA A 8 14.87 -1.24 -10.50
CA ALA A 8 13.54 -1.06 -11.06
C ALA A 8 13.02 -2.34 -11.74
N ALA A 9 13.93 -3.17 -12.28
CA ALA A 9 13.57 -4.48 -12.81
C ALA A 9 13.10 -5.43 -11.70
N ALA A 10 13.79 -5.46 -10.55
CA ALA A 10 13.38 -6.28 -9.41
C ALA A 10 12.03 -5.84 -8.83
N LEU A 11 11.75 -4.53 -8.77
CA LEU A 11 10.44 -4.03 -8.35
C LEU A 11 9.35 -4.45 -9.35
N ALA A 12 9.60 -4.34 -10.65
CA ALA A 12 8.64 -4.75 -11.67
C ALA A 12 8.34 -6.25 -11.61
N ASP A 13 9.35 -7.08 -11.37
CA ASP A 13 9.20 -8.54 -11.22
C ASP A 13 8.35 -8.89 -9.99
N LEU A 14 8.56 -8.20 -8.87
CA LEU A 14 7.74 -8.38 -7.66
C LEU A 14 6.27 -7.98 -7.90
N ILE A 15 6.03 -6.86 -8.56
CA ILE A 15 4.67 -6.42 -8.92
C ILE A 15 4.00 -7.44 -9.84
N ALA A 16 4.73 -7.99 -10.82
CA ALA A 16 4.20 -9.02 -11.71
C ALA A 16 3.88 -10.33 -10.99
N ALA A 17 4.60 -10.63 -9.90
CA ALA A 17 4.42 -11.82 -9.08
C ALA A 17 3.44 -11.63 -7.90
N ILE A 18 2.71 -10.50 -7.83
CA ILE A 18 1.90 -10.15 -6.64
C ILE A 18 0.87 -11.22 -6.25
N ASP A 19 0.35 -11.98 -7.21
CA ASP A 19 -0.64 -13.06 -7.01
C ASP A 19 -0.03 -14.48 -6.95
N ALA A 20 1.29 -14.60 -7.06
CA ALA A 20 1.96 -15.90 -7.07
C ALA A 20 2.08 -16.47 -5.66
N GLU A 21 1.77 -17.76 -5.51
CA GLU A 21 1.95 -18.52 -4.26
C GLU A 21 1.27 -17.88 -3.04
N PRO A 22 -0.06 -17.65 -3.09
CA PRO A 22 -0.78 -17.09 -1.94
C PRO A 22 -0.72 -18.02 -0.73
N ASP A 23 -0.52 -17.41 0.43
CA ASP A 23 -0.65 -18.11 1.69
C ASP A 23 -2.10 -18.57 1.87
N LEU A 24 -2.28 -19.85 2.19
CA LEU A 24 -3.60 -20.48 2.29
C LEU A 24 -4.41 -20.00 3.51
N LEU A 25 -3.75 -19.43 4.51
CA LEU A 25 -4.35 -18.87 5.72
C LEU A 25 -4.48 -17.34 5.66
N HIS A 26 -3.66 -16.70 4.81
CA HIS A 26 -3.60 -15.26 4.63
C HIS A 26 -3.62 -14.93 3.13
N ALA A 27 -4.81 -14.90 2.52
CA ALA A 27 -4.96 -14.79 1.07
C ALA A 27 -4.35 -13.50 0.48
N GLU A 28 -4.27 -12.44 1.29
CA GLU A 28 -3.62 -11.17 1.00
C GLU A 28 -2.09 -11.24 0.98
N SER A 29 -1.51 -12.31 1.52
CA SER A 29 -0.07 -12.51 1.64
C SER A 29 0.47 -13.43 0.54
N THR A 30 1.50 -12.96 -0.16
CA THR A 30 2.39 -13.73 -1.04
C THR A 30 3.84 -13.37 -0.72
N PRO A 31 4.83 -14.17 -1.17
CA PRO A 31 6.23 -13.75 -1.08
C PRO A 31 6.50 -12.38 -1.71
N ALA A 32 5.75 -12.04 -2.77
CA ALA A 32 5.85 -10.76 -3.44
C ALA A 32 5.29 -9.61 -2.60
N THR A 33 4.12 -9.77 -1.97
CA THR A 33 3.56 -8.71 -1.11
C THR A 33 4.47 -8.41 0.07
N GLU A 34 5.05 -9.43 0.72
CA GLU A 34 5.99 -9.21 1.82
C GLU A 34 7.24 -8.45 1.37
N ALA A 35 7.84 -8.84 0.24
CA ALA A 35 8.99 -8.14 -0.30
C ALA A 35 8.67 -6.68 -0.69
N LEU A 36 7.48 -6.43 -1.23
CA LEU A 36 7.02 -5.08 -1.56
C LEU A 36 6.77 -4.23 -0.31
N ILE A 37 6.29 -4.83 0.79
CA ILE A 37 6.14 -4.12 2.06
C ILE A 37 7.53 -3.78 2.64
N ASP A 38 8.48 -4.70 2.60
CA ASP A 38 9.86 -4.46 3.05
C ASP A 38 10.58 -3.37 2.22
N ILE A 39 10.22 -3.23 0.95
CA ILE A 39 10.65 -2.10 0.09
C ILE A 39 10.07 -0.76 0.57
N GLY A 40 8.84 -0.77 1.08
CA GLY A 40 8.19 0.41 1.65
C GLY A 40 7.67 1.39 0.60
N GLU A 41 7.80 2.69 0.90
CA GLU A 41 7.21 3.79 0.11
C GLU A 41 7.59 3.77 -1.38
N ALA A 42 8.78 3.25 -1.71
CA ALA A 42 9.26 3.12 -3.09
C ALA A 42 8.44 2.16 -3.96
N ALA A 43 7.70 1.21 -3.37
CA ALA A 43 6.84 0.29 -4.13
C ALA A 43 5.50 0.92 -4.54
N LEU A 44 5.04 1.95 -3.81
CA LEU A 44 3.69 2.51 -3.96
C LEU A 44 3.35 2.98 -5.40
N PRO A 45 4.24 3.66 -6.15
CA PRO A 45 3.92 4.10 -7.52
C PRO A 45 3.47 2.97 -8.45
N GLY A 46 4.08 1.78 -8.31
CA GLY A 46 3.78 0.62 -9.13
C GLY A 46 2.54 -0.15 -8.68
N LEU A 47 2.16 -0.03 -7.40
CA LEU A 47 1.02 -0.74 -6.81
C LEU A 47 -0.29 0.02 -6.91
N ILE A 48 -0.26 1.36 -6.86
CA ILE A 48 -1.47 2.19 -6.95
C ILE A 48 -2.34 1.84 -8.17
N PRO A 49 -1.80 1.62 -9.39
CA PRO A 49 -2.63 1.22 -10.54
C PRO A 49 -3.34 -0.13 -10.36
N LEU A 50 -2.83 -1.02 -9.51
CA LEU A 50 -3.41 -2.34 -9.28
C LEU A 50 -4.68 -2.30 -8.42
N LEU A 51 -4.95 -1.18 -7.74
CA LEU A 51 -6.20 -0.97 -7.00
C LEU A 51 -7.46 -1.03 -7.87
N VAL A 52 -7.29 -0.93 -9.19
CA VAL A 52 -8.38 -1.02 -10.18
C VAL A 52 -8.21 -2.21 -11.12
N SER A 53 -7.38 -3.19 -10.74
CA SER A 53 -7.26 -4.46 -11.47
C SER A 53 -8.63 -5.13 -11.60
N SER A 54 -8.89 -5.84 -12.69
CA SER A 54 -10.10 -6.65 -12.84
C SER A 54 -10.11 -7.85 -11.89
N SER A 55 -8.94 -8.34 -11.50
CA SER A 55 -8.76 -9.41 -10.52
C SER A 55 -8.95 -8.88 -9.10
N GLU A 56 -9.92 -9.43 -8.39
CA GLU A 56 -10.20 -9.10 -6.98
C GLU A 56 -9.01 -9.39 -6.08
N ASP A 57 -8.41 -10.56 -6.29
CA ASP A 57 -7.16 -11.02 -5.70
C ASP A 57 -6.02 -9.98 -5.83
N THR A 58 -5.79 -9.48 -7.04
CA THR A 58 -4.75 -8.48 -7.30
C THR A 58 -5.08 -7.16 -6.57
N ARG A 59 -6.35 -6.73 -6.56
CA ARG A 59 -6.76 -5.50 -5.85
C ARG A 59 -6.55 -5.63 -4.36
N MET A 60 -6.96 -6.77 -3.77
CA MET A 60 -6.81 -7.07 -2.34
C MET A 60 -5.35 -7.04 -1.93
N ARG A 61 -4.47 -7.71 -2.67
CA ARG A 61 -3.03 -7.77 -2.36
C ARG A 61 -2.35 -6.41 -2.53
N ALA A 62 -2.69 -5.66 -3.56
CA ALA A 62 -2.21 -4.28 -3.73
C ALA A 62 -2.66 -3.39 -2.56
N ALA A 63 -3.93 -3.47 -2.17
CA ALA A 63 -4.47 -2.74 -1.02
C ALA A 63 -3.75 -3.13 0.28
N HIS A 64 -3.50 -4.42 0.50
CA HIS A 64 -2.76 -4.91 1.67
C HIS A 64 -1.35 -4.32 1.77
N VAL A 65 -0.60 -4.29 0.66
CA VAL A 65 0.73 -3.66 0.66
C VAL A 65 0.63 -2.16 0.98
N LEU A 66 -0.32 -1.45 0.35
CA LEU A 66 -0.56 -0.03 0.64
C LEU A 66 -0.93 0.20 2.11
N GLU A 67 -1.76 -0.66 2.69
CA GLU A 67 -2.17 -0.64 4.09
C GLU A 67 -0.93 -0.72 4.99
N MET A 68 -0.14 -1.78 4.83
CA MET A 68 1.02 -2.03 5.68
C MET A 68 2.11 -0.97 5.53
N VAL A 69 2.42 -0.54 4.30
CA VAL A 69 3.41 0.52 4.07
C VAL A 69 2.94 1.83 4.70
N THR A 70 1.67 2.21 4.54
CA THR A 70 1.17 3.45 5.14
C THR A 70 1.03 3.36 6.65
N MET A 71 0.72 2.20 7.23
CA MET A 71 0.78 2.01 8.67
C MET A 71 2.18 2.34 9.20
N GLU A 72 3.23 1.81 8.56
CA GLU A 72 4.62 2.08 8.96
C GLU A 72 5.00 3.55 8.80
N LEU A 73 4.57 4.20 7.70
CA LEU A 73 4.77 5.64 7.51
C LEU A 73 4.11 6.43 8.64
N PHE A 74 2.96 5.99 9.14
CA PHE A 74 2.26 6.64 10.24
C PHE A 74 2.81 6.27 11.63
N GLY A 75 3.86 5.45 11.72
CA GLY A 75 4.53 5.11 12.98
C GLY A 75 4.24 3.72 13.54
N PHE A 76 3.47 2.88 12.83
CA PHE A 76 3.33 1.47 13.20
C PHE A 76 4.68 0.75 13.10
N ARG A 77 4.90 -0.21 13.99
CA ARG A 77 6.07 -1.08 13.97
C ARG A 77 5.64 -2.53 14.01
N ARG A 78 5.95 -3.30 12.95
CA ARG A 78 5.71 -4.76 12.90
C ARG A 78 6.24 -5.43 14.18
N GLY A 79 5.42 -6.27 14.81
CA GLY A 79 5.74 -6.97 16.06
C GLY A 79 5.68 -6.13 17.35
N LYS A 80 5.51 -4.80 17.26
CA LYS A 80 5.37 -3.90 18.42
C LYS A 80 4.01 -3.20 18.45
N GLY A 81 3.45 -2.88 17.30
CA GLY A 81 2.23 -2.08 17.18
C GLY A 81 2.51 -0.58 17.09
N TRP A 82 1.50 0.23 17.43
CA TRP A 82 1.59 1.68 17.53
C TRP A 82 2.19 2.10 18.87
N ASP A 83 2.95 3.20 18.89
CA ASP A 83 3.47 3.76 20.13
C ASP A 83 2.38 4.44 20.98
N ASP A 84 1.34 4.97 20.33
CA ASP A 84 0.14 5.51 20.96
C ASP A 84 -1.08 5.44 20.03
N PHE A 85 -2.27 5.67 20.60
CA PHE A 85 -3.53 5.72 19.86
C PHE A 85 -3.64 6.91 18.90
N ALA A 86 -2.87 7.97 19.07
CA ALA A 86 -2.97 9.13 18.21
C ALA A 86 -2.42 8.82 16.81
N HIS A 87 -1.34 8.03 16.70
CA HIS A 87 -0.82 7.56 15.41
C HIS A 87 -1.82 6.64 14.72
N GLU A 88 -2.42 5.70 15.47
CA GLU A 88 -3.44 4.80 14.95
C GLU A 88 -4.67 5.56 14.43
N ILE A 89 -5.19 6.53 15.18
CA ILE A 89 -6.34 7.35 14.76
C ILE A 89 -6.01 8.13 13.48
N ARG A 90 -4.85 8.79 13.43
CA ARG A 90 -4.41 9.52 12.22
C ARG A 90 -4.35 8.61 11.01
N TRP A 91 -3.81 7.40 11.17
CA TRP A 91 -3.73 6.43 10.09
C TRP A 91 -5.12 5.94 9.67
N ARG A 92 -6.02 5.63 10.61
CA ARG A 92 -7.39 5.18 10.29
C ARG A 92 -8.19 6.25 9.56
N ASP A 93 -8.08 7.50 9.98
CA ASP A 93 -8.73 8.63 9.32
C ASP A 93 -8.20 8.81 7.89
N PHE A 94 -6.87 8.74 7.72
CA PHE A 94 -6.23 8.75 6.42
C PHE A 94 -6.70 7.59 5.54
N TRP A 95 -6.60 6.34 6.02
CA TRP A 95 -6.97 5.15 5.27
C TRP A 95 -8.43 5.17 4.81
N SER A 96 -9.33 5.58 5.70
CA SER A 96 -10.76 5.74 5.40
C SER A 96 -10.99 6.78 4.29
N ALA A 97 -10.29 7.91 4.33
CA ALA A 97 -10.38 8.93 3.29
C ALA A 97 -9.83 8.44 1.95
N MET A 98 -8.75 7.66 1.96
CA MET A 98 -8.07 7.19 0.75
C MET A 98 -8.76 6.01 0.08
N MET A 99 -9.38 5.11 0.84
CA MET A 99 -10.02 3.91 0.31
C MET A 99 -11.53 4.08 0.07
N GLY A 100 -12.15 5.06 0.75
CA GLY A 100 -13.60 5.25 0.73
C GLY A 100 -14.34 4.15 1.50
N PRO A 101 -15.69 4.16 1.51
CA PRO A 101 -16.46 3.10 2.13
C PRO A 101 -16.20 1.76 1.44
N ALA A 102 -16.04 0.69 2.23
CA ALA A 102 -16.02 -0.67 1.72
C ALA A 102 -17.41 -1.01 1.16
N ILE A 103 -17.47 -1.25 -0.14
CA ILE A 103 -18.60 -1.81 -0.91
C ILE A 103 -19.66 -0.80 -1.38
N ASP A 104 -19.73 -0.65 -2.71
CA ASP A 104 -20.98 -0.82 -3.47
C ASP A 104 -20.69 -1.92 -4.51
N ASP A 105 -21.39 -3.02 -4.33
CA ASP A 105 -21.62 -4.20 -5.16
C ASP A 105 -22.33 -3.82 -6.47
N GLY A 106 -21.69 -2.99 -7.30
CA GLY A 106 -22.37 -2.38 -8.43
C GLY A 106 -21.51 -1.61 -9.43
N GLY A 107 -20.28 -2.07 -9.72
CA GLY A 107 -19.48 -1.55 -10.86
C GLY A 107 -18.94 -0.13 -10.64
N GLU A 108 -17.81 -0.02 -9.93
CA GLU A 108 -17.26 1.21 -9.33
C GLU A 108 -17.15 2.45 -10.25
N PRO A 109 -17.92 3.52 -9.98
CA PRO A 109 -17.62 4.88 -10.42
C PRO A 109 -16.45 5.54 -9.64
N GLY A 110 -15.94 4.88 -8.58
CA GLY A 110 -14.94 5.41 -7.64
C GLY A 110 -13.50 4.92 -7.81
N ALA A 111 -13.26 3.83 -8.54
CA ALA A 111 -11.96 3.18 -8.66
C ALA A 111 -10.87 4.11 -9.23
N ALA A 112 -11.21 4.81 -10.31
CA ALA A 112 -10.29 5.75 -10.96
C ALA A 112 -10.02 6.99 -10.09
N ALA A 113 -11.02 7.44 -9.32
CA ALA A 113 -10.85 8.52 -8.37
C ALA A 113 -9.90 8.10 -7.23
N ARG A 114 -10.07 6.89 -6.69
CA ARG A 114 -9.18 6.29 -5.68
C ARG A 114 -7.72 6.32 -6.15
N VAL A 115 -7.45 5.84 -7.36
CA VAL A 115 -6.11 5.88 -7.96
C VAL A 115 -5.57 7.30 -8.09
N ALA A 116 -6.41 8.25 -8.50
CA ALA A 116 -6.02 9.65 -8.62
C ALA A 116 -5.67 10.28 -7.26
N ASP A 117 -6.45 9.99 -6.22
CA ASP A 117 -6.23 10.48 -4.86
C ASP A 117 -4.90 9.93 -4.29
N TRP A 118 -4.66 8.62 -4.43
CA TRP A 118 -3.40 7.99 -4.04
C TRP A 118 -2.19 8.57 -4.76
N ARG A 119 -2.30 8.80 -6.08
CA ARG A 119 -1.24 9.45 -6.84
C ARG A 119 -0.99 10.87 -6.34
N SER A 120 -2.04 11.65 -6.16
CA SER A 120 -1.96 13.04 -5.70
C SER A 120 -1.30 13.14 -4.32
N TRP A 121 -1.68 12.28 -3.39
CA TRP A 121 -1.08 12.20 -2.06
C TRP A 121 0.41 11.86 -2.12
N LEU A 122 0.78 10.80 -2.85
CA LEU A 122 2.18 10.37 -2.96
C LEU A 122 3.04 11.44 -3.62
N ASP A 123 2.53 12.05 -4.68
CA ASP A 123 3.15 13.17 -5.36
C ASP A 123 3.38 14.37 -4.43
N HIS A 124 2.40 14.72 -3.60
CA HIS A 124 2.53 15.79 -2.63
C HIS A 124 3.61 15.47 -1.60
N ARG A 125 3.59 14.24 -1.06
CA ARG A 125 4.54 13.76 -0.05
C ARG A 125 5.99 13.72 -0.56
N LEU A 126 6.21 13.25 -1.79
CA LEU A 126 7.53 13.24 -2.43
C LEU A 126 8.05 14.66 -2.70
N ARG A 127 7.15 15.62 -2.98
CA ARG A 127 7.51 17.03 -3.23
C ARG A 127 7.71 17.85 -1.96
N SER A 128 6.99 17.56 -0.89
CA SER A 128 7.11 18.30 0.38
C SER A 128 8.39 17.94 1.14
N GLY A 129 9.05 16.83 0.80
CA GLY A 129 10.25 16.38 1.50
C GLY A 129 9.95 15.97 2.94
N ASP A 130 8.68 15.64 3.26
CA ASP A 130 8.22 15.13 4.55
C ASP A 130 8.73 13.70 4.78
N ILE A 131 10.06 13.56 4.82
CA ILE A 131 10.77 12.43 5.40
C ILE A 131 10.71 12.53 6.94
N ALA A 132 10.30 13.68 7.49
CA ALA A 132 10.31 13.96 8.93
C ALA A 132 9.19 14.91 9.36
N ALA A 133 7.93 14.47 9.32
CA ALA A 133 6.85 15.11 10.07
C ALA A 133 5.68 14.14 10.30
N ILE A 134 5.94 13.05 11.01
CA ILE A 134 4.90 12.21 11.64
C ILE A 134 5.33 11.95 13.08
#